data_AF-A0A7W1F076-F1
#
_entry.id   AF-A0A7W1F076-F1
#
_cell.length_a   1.000
_cell.length_b   1.000
_cell.length_c   1.000
_cell.angle_alpha   90.00
_cell.angle_beta   90.00
_cell.angle_gamma   90.00
#
_symmetry.space_group_name_H-M   'P 1'
#
loop_
_entity.id
_entity.type
_entity.pdbx_description
1 polymer ?
#
loop_
_entity_poly.entity_id
_entity_poly.type
_entity_poly.pdbx_seq_one_letter_code
_entity_poly.pdbx_strand_id
1 'polypeptide(L)'
;MSEDIVKELLDDDAFDPKKLFNEEEYSTLIIKREGFNKKENNTADLLESLLEKEITRQESEEIFLKLKETNSIEIMVDAIKKAQRTEEKTILAAACWESCLDFSKYFLFFTELTCSDNFLLSMEALTVVEYIEGTIDESTLTKALEIAQNTKSKNKELIEDLITNIKSRIA
;
A
#
# COMPACT_ATOMS: atom_id res chain seq x y z
N MET A 1 39.30 -23.11 4.36
CA MET A 1 38.77 -21.84 4.90
C MET A 1 39.69 -21.43 6.03
N SER A 2 40.31 -20.25 5.92
CA SER A 2 41.16 -19.73 7.01
C SER A 2 40.29 -19.37 8.22
N GLU A 3 40.80 -19.64 9.41
CA GLU A 3 40.10 -19.37 10.69
C GLU A 3 39.73 -17.89 10.86
N ASP A 4 40.45 -16.99 10.17
CA ASP A 4 40.22 -15.55 10.20
C ASP A 4 38.88 -15.13 9.57
N ILE A 5 38.46 -15.77 8.47
CA ILE A 5 37.17 -15.47 7.81
C ILE A 5 36.01 -15.88 8.72
N VAL A 6 36.16 -17.00 9.43
CA VAL A 6 35.14 -17.50 10.36
C VAL A 6 35.00 -16.57 11.56
N LYS A 7 36.10 -15.94 12.00
CA LYS A 7 36.11 -15.01 13.13
C LYS A 7 35.48 -13.67 12.80
N GLU A 8 35.69 -13.15 11.60
CA GLU A 8 35.09 -11.91 11.10
C GLU A 8 33.57 -12.04 10.89
N LEU A 9 33.09 -13.22 10.47
CA LEU A 9 31.65 -13.50 10.33
C LEU A 9 30.90 -13.70 11.66
N LEU A 10 31.62 -13.84 12.78
CA LEU A 10 31.07 -14.11 14.11
C LEU A 10 31.23 -12.91 15.07
N ASP A 11 31.77 -11.79 14.59
CA ASP A 11 31.86 -10.57 15.36
C ASP A 11 30.61 -9.72 15.07
N ASP A 12 29.76 -9.53 16.08
CA ASP A 12 28.43 -8.90 15.94
C ASP A 12 28.53 -7.43 15.43
N ASP A 13 29.69 -6.80 15.58
CA ASP A 13 30.00 -5.45 15.08
C ASP A 13 30.63 -5.43 13.67
N ALA A 14 30.98 -6.59 13.09
CA ALA A 14 31.64 -6.70 11.78
C ALA A 14 30.67 -6.92 10.61
N PHE A 15 29.44 -7.37 10.90
CA PHE A 15 28.44 -7.63 9.87
C PHE A 15 27.74 -6.34 9.44
N ASP A 16 28.27 -5.68 8.41
CA ASP A 16 27.59 -4.60 7.70
C ASP A 16 26.75 -5.18 6.54
N PRO A 17 25.42 -5.25 6.66
CA PRO A 17 24.56 -5.85 5.63
C PRO A 17 24.68 -5.13 4.28
N LYS A 18 25.11 -3.86 4.25
CA LYS A 18 25.29 -3.11 3.00
C LYS A 18 26.46 -3.64 2.18
N LYS A 19 27.50 -4.21 2.82
CA LYS A 19 28.64 -4.83 2.13
C LYS A 19 28.23 -6.06 1.33
N LEU A 20 27.18 -6.77 1.75
CA LEU A 20 26.67 -7.94 1.02
C LEU A 20 26.09 -7.60 -0.36
N PHE A 21 25.92 -6.32 -0.69
CA PHE A 21 25.49 -5.88 -2.02
C PHE A 21 26.65 -5.34 -2.87
N ASN A 22 27.91 -5.45 -2.40
CA ASN A 22 29.11 -5.14 -3.16
C ASN A 22 29.45 -6.31 -4.11
N GLU A 23 29.14 -6.15 -5.40
CA GLU A 23 29.34 -7.19 -6.44
C GLU A 23 30.82 -7.53 -6.72
N GLU A 24 31.78 -6.69 -6.31
CA GLU A 24 33.21 -6.95 -6.47
C GLU A 24 33.78 -7.85 -5.36
N GLU A 25 33.24 -7.73 -4.13
CA GLU A 25 33.73 -8.45 -2.96
C GLU A 25 32.91 -9.71 -2.65
N TYR A 26 31.64 -9.75 -3.04
CA TYR A 26 30.72 -10.82 -2.70
C TYR A 26 30.01 -11.40 -3.93
N SER A 27 29.95 -12.73 -3.99
CA SER A 27 29.10 -13.44 -4.97
C SER A 27 27.66 -13.49 -4.45
N THR A 28 26.93 -12.39 -4.60
CA THR A 28 25.56 -12.27 -4.09
C THR A 28 24.56 -12.86 -5.08
N LEU A 29 23.89 -13.94 -4.65
CA LEU A 29 22.74 -14.51 -5.36
C LEU A 29 21.50 -13.70 -5.02
N ILE A 30 21.10 -12.80 -5.91
CA ILE A 30 19.81 -12.11 -5.80
C ILE A 30 18.71 -13.09 -6.21
N ILE A 31 18.08 -13.72 -5.22
CA ILE A 31 16.88 -14.53 -5.44
C ILE A 31 15.73 -13.57 -5.75
N LYS A 32 15.34 -13.50 -7.03
CA LYS A 32 14.16 -12.74 -7.44
C LYS A 32 12.91 -13.39 -6.82
N ARG A 33 11.99 -12.60 -6.29
CA ARG A 33 10.63 -13.11 -6.01
C ARG A 33 10.04 -13.62 -7.33
N GLU A 34 9.66 -14.90 -7.37
CA GLU A 34 9.07 -15.47 -8.59
C GLU A 34 7.84 -14.66 -9.01
N GLY A 35 7.78 -14.31 -10.30
CA GLY A 35 6.67 -13.52 -10.86
C GLY A 35 6.79 -12.00 -10.73
N PHE A 36 7.84 -11.46 -10.10
CA PHE A 36 8.07 -10.01 -9.99
C PHE A 36 9.23 -9.56 -10.90
N ASN A 37 8.99 -8.50 -11.66
CA ASN A 37 10.06 -7.76 -12.35
C ASN A 37 10.84 -6.86 -11.36
N LYS A 38 11.93 -6.21 -11.82
CA LYS A 38 12.78 -5.38 -10.94
C LYS A 38 12.00 -4.22 -10.31
N LYS A 39 11.11 -3.58 -11.07
CA LYS A 39 10.29 -2.47 -10.60
C LYS A 39 9.30 -2.93 -9.54
N GLU A 40 8.63 -4.05 -9.77
CA GLU A 40 7.68 -4.63 -8.82
C GLU A 40 8.37 -5.06 -7.52
N ASN A 41 9.57 -5.63 -7.59
CA ASN A 41 10.34 -5.97 -6.39
C ASN A 41 10.67 -4.71 -5.58
N ASN A 42 11.20 -3.67 -6.23
CA ASN A 42 11.51 -2.42 -5.55
C ASN A 42 10.27 -1.80 -4.90
N THR A 43 9.12 -1.80 -5.59
CA THR A 43 7.88 -1.29 -5.00
C THR A 43 7.40 -2.15 -3.83
N ALA A 44 7.53 -3.48 -3.92
CA ALA A 44 7.18 -4.36 -2.80
C ALA A 44 8.03 -4.04 -1.56
N ASP A 45 9.32 -3.80 -1.74
CA ASP A 45 10.22 -3.43 -0.64
C ASP A 45 9.83 -2.09 -0.02
N LEU A 46 9.47 -1.09 -0.84
CA LEU A 46 8.93 0.20 -0.34
C LEU A 46 7.66 0.02 0.50
N LEU A 47 6.76 -0.86 0.05
CA LEU A 47 5.52 -1.15 0.78
C LEU A 47 5.78 -1.92 2.07
N GLU A 48 6.74 -2.85 2.09
CA GLU A 48 7.16 -3.54 3.30
C GLU A 48 7.76 -2.56 4.32
N SER A 49 8.57 -1.59 3.88
CA SER A 49 9.13 -0.57 4.76
C SER A 49 8.07 0.30 5.44
N LEU A 50 6.95 0.61 4.76
CA LEU A 50 5.82 1.32 5.39
C LEU A 50 5.19 0.56 6.56
N LEU A 51 5.37 -0.76 6.63
CA LEU A 51 4.83 -1.62 7.69
C LEU A 51 5.79 -1.78 8.88
N GLU A 52 6.98 -1.19 8.80
CA GLU A 52 7.95 -1.22 9.89
C GLU A 52 7.48 -0.35 11.07
N LYS A 53 7.72 -0.83 12.30
CA LYS A 53 7.21 -0.17 13.52
C LYS A 53 7.83 1.19 13.80
N GLU A 54 9.04 1.43 13.31
CA GLU A 54 9.85 2.60 13.67
C GLU A 54 10.09 3.53 12.47
N ILE A 55 9.29 3.41 11.40
CA ILE A 55 9.39 4.31 10.25
C ILE A 55 9.11 5.75 10.66
N THR A 56 10.01 6.65 10.29
CA THR A 56 9.86 8.09 10.51
C THR A 56 8.92 8.70 9.48
N ARG A 57 8.40 9.88 9.79
CA ARG A 57 7.57 10.64 8.85
C ARG A 57 8.32 10.94 7.55
N GLN A 58 9.59 11.35 7.65
CA GLN A 58 10.42 11.69 6.49
C GLN A 58 10.63 10.47 5.58
N GLU A 59 10.89 9.29 6.16
CA GLU A 59 11.03 8.05 5.39
C GLU A 59 9.73 7.68 4.67
N SER A 60 8.58 7.82 5.34
CA SER A 60 7.27 7.61 4.71
C SER A 60 7.04 8.57 3.53
N GLU A 61 7.33 9.86 3.71
CA GLU A 61 7.19 10.88 2.65
C GLU A 61 8.09 10.57 1.43
N GLU A 62 9.32 10.11 1.67
CA GLU A 62 10.21 9.63 0.59
C GLU A 62 9.67 8.40 -0.13
N ILE A 63 9.04 7.47 0.59
CA ILE A 63 8.40 6.30 0.00
C ILE A 63 7.21 6.74 -0.86
N PHE A 64 6.34 7.63 -0.37
CA PHE A 64 5.19 8.11 -1.13
C PHE A 64 5.60 8.78 -2.44
N LEU A 65 6.68 9.58 -2.42
CA LEU A 65 7.25 10.16 -3.63
C LEU A 65 7.70 9.08 -4.63
N LYS A 66 8.42 8.06 -4.17
CA LYS A 66 8.88 6.95 -5.02
C LYS A 66 7.70 6.13 -5.59
N LEU A 67 6.66 5.89 -4.79
CA LEU A 67 5.44 5.21 -5.24
C LEU A 67 4.75 5.98 -6.37
N LYS A 68 4.72 7.32 -6.26
CA LYS A 68 4.19 8.21 -7.28
C LYS A 68 5.01 8.17 -8.56
N GLU A 69 6.33 8.35 -8.46
CA GLU A 69 7.27 8.33 -9.60
C GLU A 69 7.20 7.02 -10.38
N THR A 70 6.97 5.92 -9.68
CA THR A 70 6.87 4.59 -10.27
C THR A 70 5.46 4.23 -10.73
N ASN A 71 4.44 5.07 -10.51
CA ASN A 71 3.04 4.77 -10.79
C ASN A 71 2.62 3.38 -10.25
N SER A 72 2.76 3.21 -8.94
CA SER A 72 2.66 1.91 -8.25
C SER A 72 1.23 1.45 -7.92
N ILE A 73 0.21 1.98 -8.60
CA ILE A 73 -1.21 1.78 -8.28
C ILE A 73 -1.59 0.30 -8.16
N GLU A 74 -1.27 -0.52 -9.17
CA GLU A 74 -1.73 -1.92 -9.23
C GLU A 74 -1.15 -2.78 -8.10
N ILE A 75 0.15 -2.63 -7.84
CA ILE A 75 0.85 -3.37 -6.80
C ILE A 75 0.43 -2.91 -5.39
N MET A 76 0.11 -1.62 -5.19
CA MET A 76 -0.46 -1.12 -3.94
C MET A 76 -1.81 -1.77 -3.65
N VAL A 77 -2.70 -1.81 -4.64
CA VAL A 77 -4.02 -2.47 -4.49
C VAL A 77 -3.87 -3.97 -4.25
N ASP A 78 -2.96 -4.63 -4.95
CA ASP A 78 -2.67 -6.04 -4.75
C ASP A 78 -2.12 -6.33 -3.35
N ALA A 79 -1.28 -5.45 -2.81
CA ALA A 79 -0.78 -5.55 -1.45
C ALA A 79 -1.92 -5.47 -0.43
N ILE A 80 -2.86 -4.52 -0.57
CA ILE A 80 -4.04 -4.41 0.31
C ILE A 80 -4.90 -5.68 0.23
N LYS A 81 -5.12 -6.22 -0.98
CA LYS A 81 -5.90 -7.45 -1.17
C LYS A 81 -5.26 -8.67 -0.51
N LYS A 82 -3.92 -8.76 -0.56
CA LYS A 82 -3.15 -9.90 -0.02
C LYS A 82 -2.86 -9.79 1.47
N ALA A 83 -2.85 -8.56 2.01
CA ALA A 83 -2.62 -8.31 3.43
C ALA A 83 -3.63 -9.08 4.29
N GLN A 84 -3.12 -9.76 5.31
CA GLN A 84 -3.95 -10.59 6.20
C GLN A 84 -4.39 -9.80 7.43
N ARG A 85 -3.55 -8.86 7.87
CA ARG A 85 -3.83 -8.03 9.05
C ARG A 85 -4.58 -6.77 8.65
N THR A 86 -5.59 -6.42 9.42
CA THR A 86 -6.35 -5.19 9.19
C THR A 86 -5.47 -3.96 9.34
N GLU A 87 -4.51 -3.99 10.28
CA GLU A 87 -3.57 -2.90 10.50
C GLU A 87 -2.69 -2.63 9.26
N GLU A 88 -2.24 -3.68 8.58
CA GLU A 88 -1.50 -3.55 7.32
C GLU A 88 -2.37 -2.93 6.23
N LYS A 89 -3.61 -3.39 6.10
CA LYS A 89 -4.55 -2.81 5.12
C LYS A 89 -4.78 -1.32 5.38
N THR A 90 -4.88 -0.91 6.63
CA THR A 90 -5.05 0.49 7.02
C THR A 90 -3.86 1.32 6.58
N ILE A 91 -2.64 0.89 6.89
CA ILE A 91 -1.40 1.61 6.51
C ILE A 91 -1.30 1.70 4.98
N LEU A 92 -1.56 0.61 4.28
CA LEU A 92 -1.49 0.57 2.81
C LEU A 92 -2.60 1.40 2.14
N ALA A 93 -3.79 1.46 2.73
CA ALA A 93 -4.87 2.33 2.26
C ALA A 93 -4.50 3.82 2.46
N ALA A 94 -3.91 4.18 3.59
CA ALA A 94 -3.42 5.54 3.83
C ALA A 94 -2.37 5.95 2.78
N ALA A 95 -1.41 5.05 2.50
CA ALA A 95 -0.39 5.28 1.48
C ALA A 95 -0.96 5.57 0.08
N CYS A 96 -2.16 5.10 -0.23
CA CYS A 96 -2.81 5.38 -1.51
C CYS A 96 -3.10 6.88 -1.67
N TRP A 97 -3.76 7.52 -0.71
CA TRP A 97 -4.07 8.96 -0.84
C TRP A 97 -2.84 9.84 -0.55
N GLU A 98 -1.95 9.43 0.37
CA GLU A 98 -0.71 10.15 0.68
C GLU A 98 0.27 10.18 -0.51
N SER A 99 0.24 9.18 -1.39
CA SER A 99 1.05 9.15 -2.61
C SER A 99 0.53 10.07 -3.73
N CYS A 100 -0.66 10.66 -3.57
CA CYS A 100 -1.32 11.49 -4.59
C CYS A 100 -1.41 10.79 -5.97
N LEU A 101 -1.64 9.48 -5.99
CA LEU A 101 -1.92 8.70 -7.19
C LEU A 101 -3.44 8.65 -7.44
N ASP A 102 -3.85 8.56 -8.71
CA ASP A 102 -5.27 8.49 -9.07
C ASP A 102 -5.77 7.03 -9.09
N PHE A 103 -6.56 6.66 -8.07
CA PHE A 103 -7.14 5.33 -7.91
C PHE A 103 -8.53 5.17 -8.56
N SER A 104 -8.93 6.03 -9.51
CA SER A 104 -10.23 5.96 -10.20
C SER A 104 -10.61 4.56 -10.69
N LYS A 105 -9.65 3.80 -11.25
CA LYS A 105 -9.87 2.42 -11.73
C LYS A 105 -10.27 1.43 -10.63
N TYR A 106 -9.99 1.77 -9.37
CA TYR A 106 -10.22 0.97 -8.19
C TYR A 106 -11.29 1.57 -7.27
N PHE A 107 -12.12 2.49 -7.78
CA PHE A 107 -13.19 3.14 -7.02
C PHE A 107 -14.10 2.14 -6.28
N LEU A 108 -14.54 1.08 -6.95
CA LEU A 108 -15.37 0.04 -6.33
C LEU A 108 -14.62 -0.72 -5.23
N PHE A 109 -13.34 -1.01 -5.43
CA PHE A 109 -12.53 -1.69 -4.43
C PHE A 109 -12.43 -0.87 -3.15
N PHE A 110 -12.18 0.43 -3.25
CA PHE A 110 -12.14 1.29 -2.06
C PHE A 110 -13.52 1.53 -1.47
N THR A 111 -14.59 1.58 -2.28
CA THR A 111 -15.98 1.61 -1.78
C THR A 111 -16.30 0.40 -0.90
N GLU A 112 -15.93 -0.81 -1.35
CA GLU A 112 -16.07 -2.04 -0.57
C GLU A 112 -15.21 -2.00 0.70
N LEU A 113 -14.00 -1.46 0.62
CA LEU A 113 -13.09 -1.34 1.75
C LEU A 113 -13.61 -0.35 2.82
N THR A 114 -14.24 0.76 2.41
CA THR A 114 -14.96 1.68 3.30
C THR A 114 -16.08 0.98 4.06
N CYS A 115 -16.67 -0.09 3.52
CA CYS A 115 -17.69 -0.88 4.22
C CYS A 115 -17.14 -1.78 5.34
N SER A 116 -15.84 -1.76 5.62
CA SER A 116 -15.21 -2.43 6.76
C SER A 116 -15.85 -2.05 8.10
N ASP A 117 -15.92 -3.01 9.04
CA ASP A 117 -16.29 -2.76 10.44
C ASP A 117 -15.14 -2.12 11.25
N ASN A 118 -13.90 -2.23 10.78
CA ASN A 118 -12.76 -1.55 11.40
C ASN A 118 -12.79 -0.07 11.00
N PHE A 119 -12.98 0.80 11.99
CA PHE A 119 -13.11 2.25 11.79
C PHE A 119 -11.92 2.85 11.03
N LEU A 120 -10.68 2.55 11.44
CA LEU A 120 -9.50 3.14 10.80
C LEU A 120 -9.38 2.72 9.34
N LEU A 121 -9.55 1.43 9.04
CA LEU A 121 -9.54 0.96 7.65
C LEU A 121 -10.67 1.60 6.81
N SER A 122 -11.86 1.72 7.39
CA SER A 122 -13.02 2.33 6.74
C SER A 122 -12.75 3.82 6.41
N MET A 123 -12.16 4.54 7.37
CA MET A 123 -11.79 5.95 7.25
C MET A 123 -10.73 6.16 6.16
N GLU A 124 -9.60 5.43 6.20
CA GLU A 124 -8.55 5.57 5.18
C GLU A 124 -9.07 5.23 3.78
N ALA A 125 -9.91 4.19 3.66
CA ALA A 125 -10.53 3.83 2.39
C ALA A 125 -11.48 4.92 1.88
N LEU A 126 -12.27 5.53 2.77
CA LEU A 126 -13.12 6.67 2.42
C LEU A 126 -12.28 7.85 1.93
N THR A 127 -11.19 8.18 2.61
CA THR A 127 -10.28 9.26 2.19
C THR A 127 -9.72 9.01 0.79
N VAL A 128 -9.39 7.76 0.43
CA VAL A 128 -9.02 7.42 -0.95
C VAL A 128 -10.17 7.69 -1.92
N VAL A 129 -11.39 7.28 -1.60
CA VAL A 129 -12.59 7.53 -2.43
C VAL A 129 -12.83 9.03 -2.63
N GLU A 130 -12.66 9.83 -1.58
CA GLU A 130 -12.82 11.29 -1.63
C GLU A 130 -11.74 11.96 -2.49
N TYR A 131 -10.50 11.47 -2.43
CA TYR A 131 -9.37 12.01 -3.17
C TYR A 131 -9.34 11.60 -4.64
N ILE A 132 -10.17 10.66 -5.07
CA ILE A 132 -10.30 10.31 -6.50
C ILE A 132 -10.89 11.49 -7.27
N GLU A 133 -10.06 12.13 -8.10
CA GLU A 133 -10.46 13.25 -8.96
C GLU A 133 -10.94 12.81 -10.35
N GLY A 134 -10.59 11.59 -10.78
CA GLY A 134 -10.94 11.09 -12.10
C GLY A 134 -12.43 10.79 -12.25
N THR A 135 -12.88 10.82 -13.51
CA THR A 135 -14.28 10.52 -13.86
C THR A 135 -14.58 9.05 -13.68
N ILE A 136 -15.66 8.75 -12.95
CA ILE A 136 -16.17 7.39 -12.74
C ILE A 136 -17.41 7.20 -13.61
N ASP A 137 -17.50 6.08 -14.32
CA ASP A 137 -18.65 5.80 -15.16
C ASP A 137 -19.92 5.54 -14.33
N GLU A 138 -21.08 5.85 -14.90
CA GLU A 138 -22.38 5.74 -14.23
C GLU A 138 -22.66 4.31 -13.72
N SER A 139 -22.20 3.28 -14.44
CA SER A 139 -22.43 1.89 -14.03
C SER A 139 -21.64 1.53 -12.78
N THR A 140 -20.42 2.06 -12.66
CA THR A 140 -19.56 1.91 -11.48
C THR A 140 -20.12 2.71 -10.31
N LEU A 141 -20.58 3.95 -10.52
CA LEU A 141 -21.22 4.76 -9.48
C LEU A 141 -22.52 4.12 -8.96
N THR A 142 -23.35 3.57 -9.84
CA THR A 142 -24.59 2.88 -9.47
C THR A 142 -24.31 1.67 -8.58
N LYS A 143 -23.33 0.83 -8.95
CA LYS A 143 -22.90 -0.32 -8.15
C LYS A 143 -22.32 0.10 -6.80
N ALA A 144 -21.51 1.16 -6.78
CA ALA A 144 -20.94 1.68 -5.54
C ALA A 144 -22.03 2.16 -4.57
N LEU A 145 -23.05 2.85 -5.10
CA LEU A 145 -24.19 3.31 -4.31
C LEU A 145 -24.99 2.13 -3.75
N GLU A 146 -25.20 1.07 -4.54
CA GLU A 146 -25.87 -0.15 -4.08
C GLU A 146 -25.08 -0.84 -2.95
N ILE A 147 -23.75 -0.95 -3.07
CA ILE A 147 -22.88 -1.49 -2.02
C ILE A 147 -23.02 -0.68 -0.73
N ALA A 148 -22.89 0.64 -0.83
CA ALA A 148 -22.95 1.54 0.32
C ALA A 148 -24.33 1.55 1.00
N GLN A 149 -25.42 1.42 0.24
CA GLN A 149 -26.79 1.41 0.81
C GLN A 149 -27.16 0.07 1.46
N ASN A 150 -26.59 -1.04 0.99
CA ASN A 150 -26.93 -2.38 1.48
C ASN A 150 -25.95 -2.91 2.53
N THR A 151 -24.87 -2.20 2.81
CA THR A 151 -23.89 -2.59 3.82
C THR A 151 -24.48 -2.64 5.22
N LYS A 152 -23.95 -3.55 6.05
CA LYS A 152 -24.27 -3.66 7.48
C LYS A 152 -23.15 -3.14 8.38
N SER A 153 -22.21 -2.39 7.80
CA SER A 153 -21.09 -1.81 8.54
C SER A 153 -21.57 -1.05 9.78
N LYS A 154 -20.82 -1.18 10.86
CA LYS A 154 -21.06 -0.42 12.09
C LYS A 154 -20.70 1.06 11.97
N ASN A 155 -19.89 1.44 10.97
CA ASN A 155 -19.37 2.78 10.77
C ASN A 155 -20.37 3.67 10.00
N LYS A 156 -21.58 3.85 10.55
CA LYS A 156 -22.71 4.48 9.85
C LYS A 156 -22.40 5.87 9.28
N GLU A 157 -21.70 6.70 10.04
CA GLU A 157 -21.32 8.06 9.62
C GLU A 157 -20.43 8.03 8.37
N LEU A 158 -19.41 7.15 8.35
CA LEU A 158 -18.53 6.99 7.18
C LEU A 158 -19.28 6.47 5.95
N ILE A 159 -20.31 5.64 6.15
CA ILE A 159 -21.18 5.17 5.06
C ILE A 159 -22.07 6.29 4.53
N GLU A 160 -22.58 7.17 5.39
CA GLU A 160 -23.35 8.35 4.98
C GLU A 160 -22.49 9.32 4.16
N ASP A 161 -21.22 9.53 4.57
CA ASP A 161 -20.25 10.33 3.83
C ASP A 161 -19.92 9.69 2.46
N LEU A 162 -19.69 8.37 2.42
CA LEU A 162 -19.49 7.62 1.18
C LEU A 162 -20.68 7.78 0.21
N ILE A 163 -21.91 7.62 0.70
CA ILE A 163 -23.13 7.79 -0.11
C ILE A 163 -23.22 9.22 -0.64
N THR A 164 -22.88 10.22 0.18
CA THR A 164 -22.89 11.63 -0.22
C THR A 164 -21.86 11.89 -1.30
N ASN A 165 -20.65 11.35 -1.16
CA ASN A 165 -19.59 11.44 -2.16
C ASN A 165 -19.99 10.78 -3.49
N ILE A 166 -20.58 9.58 -3.47
CA ILE A 166 -21.02 8.90 -4.70
C ILE A 166 -22.12 9.69 -5.40
N LYS A 167 -23.12 10.18 -4.65
CA LYS A 167 -24.25 10.93 -5.22
C LYS A 167 -23.83 12.25 -5.85
N SER A 168 -22.82 12.94 -5.32
CA SER A 168 -22.33 14.19 -5.91
C SER A 168 -21.67 13.99 -7.27
N ARG A 169 -21.21 12.76 -7.57
CA ARG A 169 -20.56 12.39 -8.84
C ARG A 169 -21.53 11.92 -9.94
N ILE A 170 -22.80 11.68 -9.61
CA ILE A 170 -23.84 11.23 -10.57
C ILE A 170 -24.49 12.41 -11.33
N ALA A 171 -24.13 13.65 -10.99
CA ALA A 171 -24.72 14.87 -11.54
C ALA A 171 -24.41 15.13 -13.03
#